data_AF-A0A8T6ZN63-F1
#
_entry.id   AF-A0A8T6ZN63-F1
#
_cell.length_a   1.000
_cell.length_b   1.000
_cell.length_c   1.000
_cell.angle_alpha   90.00
_cell.angle_beta   90.00
_cell.angle_gamma   90.00
#
_symmetry.space_group_name_H-M   'P 1'
#
loop_
_entity.id
_entity.type
_entity.pdbx_description
1 polymer ?
#
loop_
_entity_poly.entity_id
_entity_poly.type
_entity_poly.pdbx_seq_one_letter_code
_entity_poly.pdbx_strand_id
1 'polypeptide(L)'
;MSDATLDEVRLAAEIERLKSEFPKTRELYREVCALLFFRFGVTPTANRLYQLVRRGSMGTPTAVLSEFWAELREKSRVRIEHADLPEELQGAAGELVAALWTRATAAAQDALEALRVEVEQARQAAQASVTAMEGDLARTETALEQRTSALLAAQVRIQELEQAQAAAAATRNALEREVERLQQDGRERDGALAQARADFAVELDKLRAGAELAETRLQAAEKRALLEIERERSASARLQRELEASSKRTARAEESARAEIQSLQGQLGDLRHQAGMQEGRLEALRAAHAAQTRELDALRKKAGEGSGTGKAAGAAPAQRVQRRTGRSADTPAKPLRPARKTIARK
;
A
#
# COMPACT_ATOMS: atom_id res chain seq x y z
N MET A 1 93.76 34.07 10.11
CA MET A 1 94.40 32.92 10.81
C MET A 1 94.55 31.72 9.89
N SER A 2 93.60 31.44 8.99
CA SER A 2 93.62 30.30 8.04
C SER A 2 94.61 30.45 6.89
N ASP A 3 94.79 31.66 6.33
CA ASP A 3 95.70 31.89 5.20
C ASP A 3 97.17 31.66 5.57
N ALA A 4 97.61 32.16 6.74
CA ALA A 4 98.98 31.98 7.21
C ALA A 4 99.38 30.50 7.37
N THR A 5 98.43 29.65 7.81
CA THR A 5 98.67 28.20 7.95
C THR A 5 98.69 27.47 6.60
N LEU A 6 97.90 27.92 5.62
CA LEU A 6 97.91 27.37 4.26
C LEU A 6 99.20 27.75 3.51
N ASP A 7 99.70 28.96 3.74
CA ASP A 7 100.95 29.44 3.18
C ASP A 7 102.17 28.72 3.75
N GLU A 8 102.18 28.37 5.05
CA GLU A 8 103.26 27.56 5.64
C GLU A 8 103.32 26.13 5.08
N VAL A 9 102.16 25.50 4.84
CA VAL A 9 102.08 24.15 4.25
C VAL A 9 102.53 24.15 2.79
N ARG A 10 102.12 25.16 2.02
CA ARG A 10 102.56 25.36 0.63
C ARG A 10 104.06 25.65 0.55
N LEU A 11 104.56 26.53 1.42
CA LEU A 11 105.98 26.85 1.55
C LEU A 11 106.83 25.60 1.79
N ALA A 12 106.41 24.73 2.71
CA ALA A 12 107.13 23.49 3.00
C ALA A 12 107.18 22.54 1.78
N ALA A 13 106.06 22.37 1.06
CA ALA A 13 105.99 21.50 -0.12
C ALA A 13 106.88 21.99 -1.27
N GLU A 14 106.92 23.31 -1.49
CA GLU A 14 107.75 23.91 -2.53
C GLU A 14 109.24 23.85 -2.20
N ILE A 15 109.60 23.94 -0.92
CA ILE A 15 110.98 23.75 -0.45
C ILE A 15 111.44 22.29 -0.62
N GLU A 16 110.57 21.30 -0.38
CA GLU A 16 110.88 19.89 -0.64
C GLU A 16 111.09 19.61 -2.14
N ARG A 17 110.29 20.26 -3.00
CA ARG A 17 110.51 20.21 -4.45
C ARG A 17 111.86 20.82 -4.85
N LEU A 18 112.20 21.99 -4.34
CA LEU A 18 113.50 22.64 -4.59
C LEU A 18 114.68 21.79 -4.09
N LYS A 19 114.53 21.07 -2.97
CA LYS A 19 115.55 20.13 -2.46
C LYS A 19 115.84 18.98 -3.43
N SER A 20 114.87 18.57 -4.24
CA SER A 20 115.03 17.52 -5.25
C SER A 20 115.65 18.03 -6.56
N GLU A 21 115.32 19.27 -6.94
CA GLU A 21 115.79 19.89 -8.19
C GLU A 21 117.22 20.46 -8.07
N PHE A 22 117.64 20.92 -6.88
CA PHE A 22 118.95 21.52 -6.64
C PHE A 22 119.80 20.70 -5.65
N PRO A 23 120.67 19.79 -6.13
CA PRO A 23 121.49 18.95 -5.25
C PRO A 23 122.62 19.73 -4.53
N LYS A 24 123.02 20.90 -5.05
CA LYS A 24 124.04 21.75 -4.44
C LYS A 24 123.45 22.66 -3.36
N THR A 25 124.08 22.66 -2.18
CA THR A 25 123.56 23.35 -0.99
C THR A 25 123.47 24.87 -1.14
N ARG A 26 124.44 25.52 -1.81
CA ARG A 26 124.42 26.99 -2.00
C ARG A 26 123.32 27.47 -2.94
N GLU A 27 123.13 26.76 -4.05
CA GLU A 27 122.10 27.06 -5.05
C GLU A 27 120.70 26.88 -4.45
N LEU A 28 120.49 25.80 -3.68
CA LEU A 28 119.25 25.57 -2.94
C LEU A 28 118.94 26.71 -1.96
N TYR A 29 119.93 27.22 -1.20
CA TYR A 29 119.70 28.35 -0.31
C TYR A 29 119.30 29.64 -1.07
N ARG A 30 119.84 29.87 -2.27
CA ARG A 30 119.49 31.05 -3.09
C ARG A 30 118.06 30.97 -3.61
N GLU A 31 117.63 29.80 -4.10
CA GLU A 31 116.26 29.60 -4.57
C GLU A 31 115.24 29.68 -3.43
N VAL A 32 115.58 29.17 -2.24
CA VAL A 32 114.72 29.32 -1.07
C VAL A 32 114.65 30.79 -0.60
N CYS A 33 115.73 31.57 -0.72
CA CYS A 33 115.67 33.03 -0.50
C CYS A 33 114.73 33.71 -1.49
N ALA A 34 114.82 33.36 -2.77
CA ALA A 34 113.97 33.91 -3.82
C ALA A 34 112.50 33.53 -3.60
N LEU A 35 112.21 32.28 -3.24
CA LEU A 35 110.86 31.80 -2.97
C LEU A 35 110.23 32.53 -1.78
N LEU A 36 110.96 32.64 -0.66
CA LEU A 36 110.48 33.38 0.51
C LEU A 36 110.17 34.85 0.19
N PHE A 37 111.09 35.53 -0.50
CA PHE A 37 110.97 36.96 -0.76
C PHE A 37 109.93 37.29 -1.84
N PHE A 38 109.94 36.61 -2.99
CA PHE A 38 109.08 36.96 -4.13
C PHE A 38 107.71 36.32 -4.10
N ARG A 39 107.58 35.09 -3.59
CA ARG A 39 106.30 34.37 -3.62
C ARG A 39 105.51 34.59 -2.34
N PHE A 40 106.19 34.54 -1.19
CA PHE A 40 105.54 34.61 0.12
C PHE A 40 105.71 35.97 0.82
N GLY A 41 106.49 36.89 0.27
CA GLY A 41 106.68 38.23 0.83
C GLY A 41 107.38 38.24 2.20
N VAL A 42 108.04 37.15 2.58
CA VAL A 42 108.73 37.02 3.88
C VAL A 42 110.20 37.35 3.71
N THR A 43 110.74 38.23 4.56
CA THR A 43 112.17 38.56 4.54
C THR A 43 113.03 37.36 4.95
N PRO A 44 113.88 36.81 4.06
CA PRO A 44 114.71 35.67 4.40
C PRO A 44 115.73 36.04 5.48
N THR A 45 115.80 35.24 6.55
CA THR A 45 116.81 35.36 7.61
C THR A 45 117.67 34.10 7.67
N ALA A 46 118.94 34.23 8.04
CA ALA A 46 119.88 33.11 8.04
C ALA A 46 119.40 31.91 8.88
N ASN A 47 118.79 32.18 10.05
CA ASN A 47 118.25 31.15 10.93
C ASN A 47 117.03 30.44 10.30
N ARG A 48 116.12 31.19 9.67
CA ARG A 48 114.92 30.62 9.04
C ARG A 48 115.27 29.76 7.83
N LEU A 49 116.23 30.20 7.01
CA LEU A 49 116.75 29.42 5.89
C LEU A 49 117.35 28.09 6.35
N TYR A 50 118.17 28.14 7.41
CA TYR A 50 118.77 26.94 7.98
C TYR A 50 117.72 25.95 8.50
N GLN A 51 116.69 26.45 9.20
CA GLN A 51 115.61 25.62 9.77
C GLN A 51 114.78 24.90 8.69
N LEU A 52 114.62 25.50 7.51
CA LEU A 52 113.83 24.98 6.41
C LEU A 52 114.61 23.98 5.53
N VAL A 53 115.88 24.26 5.26
CA VAL A 53 116.71 23.45 4.35
C VAL A 53 117.51 22.36 5.09
N ARG A 54 117.92 22.61 6.34
CA ARG A 54 118.68 21.70 7.23
C ARG A 54 119.85 20.96 6.56
N ARG A 55 120.58 21.62 5.66
CA ARG A 55 121.78 21.08 4.99
C ARG A 55 122.97 22.04 5.08
N GLY A 56 124.18 21.50 5.26
CA GLY A 56 125.45 22.24 5.26
C GLY A 56 125.85 22.84 6.62
N SER A 57 126.99 23.55 6.63
CA SER A 57 127.53 24.24 7.80
C SER A 57 126.75 25.54 8.10
N MET A 58 126.77 25.96 9.36
CA MET A 58 126.01 27.12 9.85
C MET A 58 126.40 28.45 9.18
N GLY A 59 127.58 28.56 8.56
CA GLY A 59 128.05 29.77 7.88
C GLY A 59 127.51 29.97 6.46
N THR A 60 127.01 28.92 5.81
CA THR A 60 126.58 28.95 4.40
C THR A 60 125.30 29.78 4.16
N PRO A 61 124.24 29.71 5.00
CA PRO A 61 123.03 30.52 4.81
C PRO A 61 123.30 32.02 4.87
N THR A 62 124.19 32.48 5.75
CA THR A 62 124.52 33.91 5.91
C THR A 62 125.27 34.47 4.69
N ALA A 63 126.21 33.69 4.14
CA ALA A 63 126.94 34.09 2.93
C ALA A 63 126.02 34.18 1.71
N VAL A 64 125.19 33.15 1.48
CA VAL A 64 124.24 33.13 0.36
C VAL A 64 123.18 34.22 0.49
N LEU A 65 122.71 34.51 1.71
CA LEU A 65 121.77 35.60 1.96
C LEU A 65 122.39 36.96 1.63
N SER A 66 123.65 37.18 2.00
CA SER A 66 124.37 38.43 1.71
C SER A 66 124.59 38.61 0.20
N GLU A 67 124.97 37.54 -0.50
CA GLU A 67 125.10 37.49 -1.96
C GLU A 67 123.73 37.75 -2.65
N PHE A 68 122.66 37.10 -2.20
CA PHE A 68 121.30 37.29 -2.72
C PHE A 68 120.83 38.74 -2.58
N TRP A 69 121.00 39.36 -1.41
CA TRP A 69 120.63 40.76 -1.22
C TRP A 69 121.50 41.71 -2.04
N ALA A 70 122.77 41.38 -2.29
CA ALA A 70 123.62 42.17 -3.17
C ALA A 70 123.15 42.07 -4.63
N GLU A 71 122.87 40.86 -5.13
CA GLU A 71 122.35 40.63 -6.48
C GLU A 71 120.96 41.23 -6.70
N LEU A 72 120.07 41.13 -5.72
CA LEU A 72 118.73 41.69 -5.81
C LEU A 72 118.77 43.21 -5.84
N ARG A 73 119.63 43.83 -5.03
CA ARG A 73 119.86 45.29 -5.06
C ARG A 73 120.49 45.74 -6.38
N GLU A 74 121.35 44.92 -6.98
CA GLU A 74 121.94 45.22 -8.28
C GLU A 74 120.91 45.10 -9.42
N LYS A 75 120.06 44.05 -9.41
CA LYS A 75 119.06 43.80 -10.46
C LYS A 75 117.81 44.68 -10.36
N SER A 76 117.47 45.16 -9.15
CA SER A 76 116.33 46.06 -8.93
C SER A 76 116.69 47.55 -9.08
N ARG A 77 117.98 47.87 -9.26
CA ARG A 77 118.41 49.19 -9.70
C ARG A 77 117.99 49.40 -11.15
N VAL A 78 116.82 50.02 -11.34
CA VAL A 78 116.54 50.77 -12.57
C VAL A 78 117.40 52.02 -12.53
N ARG A 79 118.69 51.88 -12.84
CA ARG A 79 119.52 52.99 -13.26
C ARG A 79 119.29 53.14 -14.76
N ILE A 80 118.73 54.27 -15.17
CA ILE A 80 118.80 54.72 -16.56
C ILE A 80 120.26 55.12 -16.81
N GLU A 81 121.19 54.16 -16.93
CA GLU A 81 122.57 54.49 -17.31
C GLU A 81 122.60 54.75 -18.81
N HIS A 82 122.50 56.03 -19.17
CA HIS A 82 122.92 56.54 -20.47
C HIS A 82 124.14 57.43 -20.18
N ALA A 83 125.27 57.14 -20.84
CA ALA A 83 126.61 57.59 -20.45
C ALA A 83 126.86 59.12 -20.38
N ASP A 84 125.87 59.96 -20.72
CA ASP A 84 125.98 61.43 -20.73
C ASP A 84 124.85 62.13 -19.96
N LEU A 85 124.10 61.43 -19.09
CA LEU A 85 123.00 62.05 -18.33
C LEU A 85 123.43 62.40 -16.88
N PRO A 86 123.38 63.68 -16.47
CA PRO A 86 123.68 64.11 -15.10
C PRO A 86 122.82 63.40 -14.05
N GLU A 87 123.42 62.98 -12.93
CA GLU A 87 122.74 62.24 -11.84
C GLU A 87 121.50 62.97 -11.30
N GLU A 88 121.49 64.30 -11.32
CA GLU A 88 120.35 65.13 -10.90
C GLU A 88 119.11 64.91 -11.78
N LEU A 89 119.29 64.77 -13.10
CA LEU A 89 118.18 64.54 -14.05
C LEU A 89 117.64 63.11 -13.96
N GLN A 90 118.50 62.15 -13.65
CA GLN A 90 118.12 60.76 -13.44
C GLN A 90 117.27 60.60 -12.17
N GLY A 91 117.64 61.28 -11.09
CA GLY A 91 116.87 61.34 -9.84
C GLY A 91 115.49 61.95 -10.07
N ALA A 92 115.43 63.12 -10.71
CA ALA A 92 114.17 63.81 -11.00
C ALA A 92 113.23 62.99 -11.91
N ALA A 93 113.77 62.29 -12.92
CA ALA A 93 112.98 61.41 -13.78
C ALA A 93 112.43 60.19 -13.02
N GLY A 94 113.22 59.58 -12.13
CA GLY A 94 112.79 58.47 -11.29
C GLY A 94 111.68 58.86 -10.31
N GLU A 95 111.79 60.03 -9.69
CA GLU A 95 110.75 60.59 -8.81
C GLU A 95 109.44 60.85 -9.55
N LEU A 96 109.51 61.38 -10.78
CA LEU A 96 108.32 61.66 -11.59
C LEU A 96 107.62 60.37 -12.02
N VAL A 97 108.37 59.35 -12.45
CA VAL A 97 107.80 58.03 -12.78
C VAL A 97 107.20 57.36 -11.55
N ALA A 98 107.86 57.43 -10.39
CA ALA A 98 107.33 56.90 -9.14
C ALA A 98 106.01 57.60 -8.75
N ALA A 99 105.97 58.94 -8.82
CA ALA A 99 104.77 59.71 -8.54
C ALA A 99 103.62 59.41 -9.51
N LEU A 100 103.91 59.29 -10.81
CA LEU A 100 102.94 58.88 -11.82
C LEU A 100 102.41 57.47 -11.56
N TRP A 101 103.29 56.52 -11.23
CA TRP A 101 102.90 55.15 -10.90
C TRP A 101 102.00 55.10 -9.66
N THR A 102 102.38 55.79 -8.58
CA THR A 102 101.57 55.87 -7.36
C THR A 102 100.20 56.48 -7.65
N ARG A 103 100.14 57.56 -8.44
CA ARG A 103 98.88 58.21 -8.79
C ARG A 103 98.00 57.36 -9.72
N ALA A 104 98.59 56.67 -10.69
CA ALA A 104 97.87 55.74 -11.56
C ALA A 104 97.33 54.54 -10.79
N THR A 105 98.13 53.99 -9.86
CA THR A 105 97.73 52.86 -9.00
C THR A 105 96.60 53.28 -8.05
N ALA A 106 96.68 54.47 -7.46
CA ALA A 106 95.61 55.02 -6.62
C ALA A 106 94.32 55.22 -7.43
N ALA A 107 94.39 55.84 -8.61
CA ALA A 107 93.21 56.03 -9.47
C ALA A 107 92.59 54.70 -9.94
N ALA A 108 93.42 53.67 -10.20
CA ALA A 108 92.93 52.34 -10.54
C ALA A 108 92.25 51.65 -9.34
N GLN A 109 92.77 51.85 -8.12
CA GLN A 109 92.14 51.36 -6.89
C GLN A 109 90.79 52.05 -6.64
N ASP A 110 90.73 53.38 -6.76
CA ASP A 110 89.49 54.15 -6.61
C ASP A 110 88.42 53.71 -7.63
N ALA A 111 88.81 53.53 -8.90
CA ALA A 111 87.89 53.06 -9.95
C ALA A 111 87.39 51.62 -9.69
N LEU A 112 88.26 50.75 -9.17
CA LEU A 112 87.89 49.39 -8.81
C LEU A 112 86.94 49.37 -7.60
N GLU A 113 87.15 50.23 -6.60
CA GLU A 113 86.25 50.39 -5.47
C GLU A 113 84.88 50.93 -5.92
N ALA A 114 84.84 51.94 -6.79
CA ALA A 114 83.61 52.45 -7.38
C ALA A 114 82.83 51.34 -8.11
N LEU A 115 83.48 50.56 -8.98
CA LEU A 115 82.85 49.45 -9.69
C LEU A 115 82.33 48.37 -8.74
N ARG A 116 83.07 48.06 -7.67
CA ARG A 116 82.64 47.10 -6.63
C ARG A 116 81.37 47.57 -5.94
N VAL A 117 81.26 48.86 -5.62
CA VAL A 117 80.06 49.43 -5.01
C VAL A 117 78.88 49.38 -5.98
N GLU A 118 79.07 49.76 -7.25
CA GLU A 118 78.02 49.70 -8.28
C GLU A 118 77.50 48.28 -8.49
N VAL A 119 78.39 47.28 -8.60
CA VAL A 119 78.00 45.88 -8.75
C VAL A 119 77.25 45.37 -7.52
N GLU A 120 77.68 45.72 -6.32
CA GLU A 120 76.99 45.31 -5.09
C GLU A 120 75.61 45.97 -4.97
N GLN A 121 75.47 47.24 -5.36
CA GLN A 121 74.17 47.92 -5.44
C GLN A 121 73.25 47.26 -6.47
N ALA A 122 73.76 46.95 -7.67
CA ALA A 122 73.00 46.24 -8.69
C ALA A 122 72.58 44.83 -8.23
N ARG A 123 73.47 44.11 -7.52
CA ARG A 123 73.18 42.80 -6.93
C ARG A 123 72.07 42.90 -5.88
N GLN A 124 72.13 43.89 -5.00
CA GLN A 124 71.12 44.12 -3.96
C GLN A 124 69.77 44.50 -4.58
N ALA A 125 69.75 45.37 -5.59
CA ALA A 125 68.54 45.74 -6.31
C ALA A 125 67.92 44.53 -7.03
N ALA A 126 68.73 43.72 -7.71
CA ALA A 126 68.28 42.49 -8.34
C ALA A 126 67.73 41.49 -7.32
N GLN A 127 68.42 41.30 -6.19
CA GLN A 127 67.97 40.41 -5.11
C GLN A 127 66.63 40.89 -4.52
N ALA A 128 66.49 42.19 -4.26
CA ALA A 128 65.23 42.77 -3.79
C ALA A 128 64.09 42.53 -4.79
N SER A 129 64.34 42.73 -6.09
CA SER A 129 63.35 42.44 -7.13
C SER A 129 62.95 40.97 -7.17
N VAL A 130 63.91 40.04 -7.05
CA VAL A 130 63.62 38.60 -7.03
C VAL A 130 62.75 38.26 -5.83
N THR A 131 63.11 38.73 -4.62
CA THR A 131 62.31 38.47 -3.42
C THR A 131 60.90 39.05 -3.49
N ALA A 132 60.73 40.20 -4.15
CA ALA A 132 59.42 40.80 -4.38
C ALA A 132 58.58 39.93 -5.33
N MET A 133 59.18 39.46 -6.43
CA MET A 133 58.50 38.60 -7.40
C MET A 133 58.15 37.23 -6.80
N GLU A 134 59.02 36.65 -5.97
CA GLU A 134 58.72 35.42 -5.23
C GLU A 134 57.55 35.62 -4.25
N GLY A 135 57.51 36.76 -3.57
CA GLY A 135 56.38 37.13 -2.70
C GLY A 135 55.07 37.35 -3.46
N ASP A 136 55.12 37.94 -4.64
CA ASP A 136 53.96 38.08 -5.53
C ASP A 136 53.49 36.72 -6.04
N LEU A 137 54.42 35.87 -6.49
CA LEU A 137 54.12 34.52 -6.96
C LEU A 137 53.43 33.69 -5.87
N ALA A 138 54.00 33.64 -4.66
CA ALA A 138 53.40 32.91 -3.54
C ALA A 138 51.99 33.42 -3.19
N ARG A 139 51.75 34.74 -3.26
CA ARG A 139 50.41 35.33 -3.07
C ARG A 139 49.43 34.91 -4.17
N THR A 140 49.88 34.84 -5.42
CA THR A 140 49.03 34.39 -6.53
C THR A 140 48.73 32.90 -6.49
N GLU A 141 49.70 32.07 -6.10
CA GLU A 141 49.54 30.63 -5.95
C GLU A 141 48.54 30.31 -4.84
N THR A 142 48.70 30.93 -3.67
CA THR A 142 47.74 30.76 -2.56
C THR A 142 46.34 31.25 -2.92
N ALA A 143 46.21 32.36 -3.65
CA ALA A 143 44.91 32.83 -4.13
C ALA A 143 44.30 31.88 -5.17
N LEU A 144 45.12 31.25 -6.01
CA LEU A 144 44.67 30.25 -6.98
C LEU A 144 44.18 28.99 -6.26
N GLU A 145 44.91 28.47 -5.27
CA GLU A 145 44.52 27.32 -4.45
C GLU A 145 43.20 27.56 -3.69
N GLN A 146 43.02 28.77 -3.15
CA GLN A 146 41.76 29.16 -2.50
C GLN A 146 40.59 29.19 -3.50
N ARG A 147 40.82 29.69 -4.72
CA ARG A 147 39.77 29.71 -5.76
C ARG A 147 39.46 28.33 -6.29
N THR A 148 40.46 27.47 -6.49
CA THR A 148 40.24 26.09 -6.96
C THR A 148 39.50 25.27 -5.91
N SER A 149 39.87 25.38 -4.63
CA SER A 149 39.14 24.72 -3.54
C SER A 149 37.70 25.24 -3.41
N ALA A 150 37.48 26.55 -3.51
CA ALA A 150 36.12 27.12 -3.53
C ALA A 150 35.31 26.65 -4.74
N LEU A 151 35.92 26.55 -5.93
CA LEU A 151 35.27 26.05 -7.14
C LEU A 151 34.87 24.58 -7.00
N LEU A 152 35.76 23.73 -6.48
CA LEU A 152 35.47 22.32 -6.23
C LEU A 152 34.36 22.15 -5.19
N ALA A 153 34.38 22.93 -4.10
CA ALA A 153 33.31 22.94 -3.10
C ALA A 153 31.97 23.37 -3.69
N ALA A 154 31.95 24.40 -4.54
CA ALA A 154 30.76 24.84 -5.25
C ALA A 154 30.24 23.77 -6.23
N GLN A 155 31.13 23.08 -6.95
CA GLN A 155 30.74 21.98 -7.85
C GLN A 155 30.10 20.81 -7.11
N VAL A 156 30.67 20.39 -5.97
CA VAL A 156 30.07 19.37 -5.10
C VAL A 156 28.69 19.83 -4.64
N ARG A 157 28.56 21.09 -4.20
CA ARG A 157 27.28 21.62 -3.75
C ARG A 157 26.23 21.66 -4.86
N ILE A 158 26.62 21.99 -6.08
CA ILE A 158 25.73 21.96 -7.25
C ILE A 158 25.25 20.53 -7.50
N GLN A 159 26.14 19.54 -7.51
CA GLN A 159 25.77 18.14 -7.71
C GLN A 159 24.83 17.63 -6.61
N GLU A 160 25.06 17.97 -5.35
CA GLU A 160 24.16 17.64 -4.24
C GLU A 160 22.76 18.24 -4.43
N LEU A 161 22.69 19.51 -4.85
CA LEU A 161 21.42 20.20 -5.11
C LEU A 161 20.69 19.60 -6.31
N GLU A 162 21.39 19.24 -7.38
CA GLU A 162 20.82 18.56 -8.55
C GLU A 162 20.26 17.18 -8.18
N GLN A 163 20.98 16.41 -7.36
CA GLN A 163 20.49 15.13 -6.85
C GLN A 163 19.26 15.30 -5.96
N ALA A 164 19.26 16.28 -5.05
CA ALA A 164 18.11 16.59 -4.22
C ALA A 164 16.90 17.04 -5.04
N GLN A 165 17.12 17.85 -6.09
CA GLN A 165 16.08 18.30 -7.00
C GLN A 165 15.51 17.13 -7.83
N ALA A 166 16.36 16.23 -8.33
CA ALA A 166 15.94 15.05 -9.06
C ALA A 166 15.11 14.10 -8.16
N ALA A 167 15.55 13.88 -6.92
CA ALA A 167 14.80 13.11 -5.93
C ALA A 167 13.44 13.75 -5.63
N ALA A 168 13.42 15.07 -5.38
CA ALA A 168 12.18 15.81 -5.14
C ALA A 168 11.22 15.72 -6.35
N ALA A 169 11.73 15.89 -7.57
CA ALA A 169 10.93 15.74 -8.80
C ALA A 169 10.37 14.33 -8.95
N ALA A 170 11.16 13.29 -8.65
CA ALA A 170 10.69 11.91 -8.67
C ALA A 170 9.56 11.67 -7.64
N THR A 171 9.70 12.19 -6.41
CA THR A 171 8.63 12.11 -5.40
C THR A 171 7.37 12.85 -5.83
N ARG A 172 7.51 14.05 -6.41
CA ARG A 172 6.37 14.84 -6.92
C ARG A 172 5.62 14.07 -8.00
N ASN A 173 6.32 13.53 -8.98
CA ASN A 173 5.73 12.74 -10.06
C ASN A 173 5.05 11.47 -9.55
N ALA A 174 5.61 10.82 -8.51
CA ALA A 174 4.98 9.65 -7.89
C ALA A 174 3.66 10.02 -7.18
N LEU A 175 3.66 11.13 -6.42
CA LEU A 175 2.47 11.65 -5.77
C LEU A 175 1.41 12.10 -6.77
N GLU A 176 1.80 12.79 -7.85
CA GLU A 176 0.88 13.19 -8.93
C GLU A 176 0.18 11.96 -9.55
N ARG A 177 0.92 10.88 -9.85
CA ARG A 177 0.33 9.63 -10.35
C ARG A 177 -0.59 8.96 -9.33
N GLU A 178 -0.24 9.00 -8.04
CA GLU A 178 -1.10 8.44 -7.00
C GLU A 178 -2.40 9.23 -6.87
N VAL A 179 -2.35 10.56 -6.96
CA VAL A 179 -3.53 11.42 -6.99
C VAL A 179 -4.40 11.12 -8.21
N GLU A 180 -3.81 10.99 -9.40
CA GLU A 180 -4.53 10.62 -10.63
C GLU A 180 -5.23 9.26 -10.48
N ARG A 181 -4.52 8.26 -9.94
CA ARG A 181 -5.09 6.93 -9.65
C ARG A 181 -6.27 7.04 -8.68
N LEU A 182 -6.10 7.74 -7.55
CA LEU A 182 -7.16 7.89 -6.56
C LEU A 182 -8.37 8.65 -7.11
N GLN A 183 -8.16 9.63 -7.98
CA GLN A 183 -9.24 10.33 -8.68
C GLN A 183 -9.99 9.39 -9.64
N GLN A 184 -9.26 8.55 -10.38
CA GLN A 184 -9.88 7.55 -11.26
C GLN A 184 -10.69 6.54 -10.44
N ASP A 185 -10.11 5.96 -9.39
CA ASP A 185 -10.80 5.03 -8.50
C ASP A 185 -12.04 5.70 -7.87
N GLY A 186 -11.96 7.00 -7.53
CA GLY A 186 -13.09 7.78 -7.04
C GLY A 186 -14.22 7.87 -8.05
N ARG A 187 -13.92 8.22 -9.31
CA ARG A 187 -14.90 8.27 -10.40
C ARG A 187 -15.53 6.90 -10.68
N GLU A 188 -14.74 5.83 -10.64
CA GLU A 188 -15.23 4.47 -10.82
C GLU A 188 -16.19 4.06 -9.69
N ARG A 189 -15.85 4.36 -8.42
CA ARG A 189 -16.72 4.13 -7.26
C ARG A 189 -18.01 4.94 -7.34
N ASP A 190 -17.94 6.22 -7.70
CA ASP A 190 -19.11 7.08 -7.85
C ASP A 190 -20.02 6.58 -8.98
N GLY A 191 -19.44 6.14 -10.10
CA GLY A 191 -20.17 5.49 -11.19
C GLY A 191 -20.86 4.20 -10.75
N ALA A 192 -20.17 3.33 -10.02
CA ALA A 192 -20.74 2.10 -9.49
C ALA A 192 -21.88 2.36 -8.49
N LEU A 193 -21.74 3.38 -7.62
CA LEU A 193 -22.79 3.79 -6.69
C LEU A 193 -24.01 4.36 -7.42
N ALA A 194 -23.80 5.18 -8.45
CA ALA A 194 -24.88 5.72 -9.27
C ALA A 194 -25.65 4.59 -9.98
N GLN A 195 -24.93 3.62 -10.56
CA GLN A 195 -25.53 2.44 -11.19
C GLN A 195 -26.33 1.61 -10.19
N ALA A 196 -25.75 1.28 -9.04
CA ALA A 196 -26.45 0.52 -8.00
C ALA A 196 -27.72 1.23 -7.52
N ARG A 197 -27.68 2.56 -7.34
CA ARG A 197 -28.87 3.36 -7.00
C ARG A 197 -29.94 3.30 -8.08
N ALA A 198 -29.56 3.35 -9.35
CA ALA A 198 -30.49 3.23 -10.47
C ALA A 198 -31.14 1.83 -10.50
N ASP A 199 -30.33 0.77 -10.35
CA ASP A 199 -30.83 -0.61 -10.32
C ASP A 199 -31.78 -0.84 -9.13
N PHE A 200 -31.45 -0.32 -7.94
CA PHE A 200 -32.34 -0.38 -6.79
C PHE A 200 -33.65 0.38 -7.00
N ALA A 201 -33.61 1.54 -7.66
CA ALA A 201 -34.83 2.29 -8.00
C ALA A 201 -35.74 1.45 -8.91
N VAL A 202 -35.16 0.81 -9.93
CA VAL A 202 -35.91 -0.07 -10.85
C VAL A 202 -36.51 -1.27 -10.10
N GLU A 203 -35.76 -1.93 -9.21
CA GLU A 203 -36.28 -3.04 -8.42
C GLU A 203 -37.37 -2.59 -7.43
N LEU A 204 -37.24 -1.41 -6.82
CA LEU A 204 -38.27 -0.84 -5.96
C LEU A 204 -39.57 -0.58 -6.74
N ASP A 205 -39.48 -0.06 -7.96
CA ASP A 205 -40.67 0.19 -8.79
C ASP A 205 -41.33 -1.12 -9.25
N LYS A 206 -40.55 -2.18 -9.54
CA LYS A 206 -41.09 -3.52 -9.79
C LYS A 206 -41.83 -4.08 -8.57
N LEU A 207 -41.26 -3.93 -7.37
CA LEU A 207 -41.89 -4.38 -6.13
C LEU A 207 -43.18 -3.59 -5.85
N ARG A 208 -43.18 -2.27 -6.07
CA ARG A 208 -44.38 -1.43 -5.95
C ARG A 208 -45.48 -1.88 -6.92
N ALA A 209 -45.16 -2.05 -8.20
CA ALA A 209 -46.11 -2.54 -9.20
C ALA A 209 -46.64 -3.94 -8.86
N GLY A 210 -45.78 -4.82 -8.35
CA GLY A 210 -46.19 -6.15 -7.86
C GLY A 210 -47.14 -6.09 -6.67
N ALA A 211 -46.88 -5.19 -5.71
CA ALA A 211 -47.73 -4.97 -4.55
C ALA A 211 -49.10 -4.38 -4.96
N GLU A 212 -49.14 -3.39 -5.84
CA GLU A 212 -50.39 -2.83 -6.39
C GLU A 212 -51.22 -3.90 -7.11
N LEU A 213 -50.58 -4.75 -7.91
CA LEU A 213 -51.26 -5.84 -8.60
C LEU A 213 -51.75 -6.94 -7.64
N ALA A 214 -51.03 -7.20 -6.54
CA ALA A 214 -51.51 -8.09 -5.49
C ALA A 214 -52.71 -7.48 -4.74
N GLU A 215 -52.66 -6.19 -4.41
CA GLU A 215 -53.74 -5.47 -3.74
C GLU A 215 -55.01 -5.46 -4.60
N THR A 216 -54.90 -5.14 -5.89
CA THR A 216 -56.05 -5.19 -6.81
C THR A 216 -56.65 -6.60 -6.92
N ARG A 217 -55.83 -7.65 -6.94
CA ARG A 217 -56.30 -9.04 -6.91
C ARG A 217 -57.02 -9.38 -5.60
N LEU A 218 -56.50 -8.94 -4.46
CA LEU A 218 -57.13 -9.11 -3.15
C LEU A 218 -58.48 -8.38 -3.09
N GLN A 219 -58.53 -7.10 -3.48
CA GLN A 219 -59.77 -6.33 -3.54
C GLN A 219 -60.81 -6.99 -4.48
N ALA A 220 -60.37 -7.55 -5.61
CA ALA A 220 -61.26 -8.28 -6.52
C ALA A 220 -61.78 -9.60 -5.90
N ALA A 221 -60.92 -10.33 -5.19
CA ALA A 221 -61.30 -11.54 -4.47
C ALA A 221 -62.26 -11.24 -3.31
N GLU A 222 -62.01 -10.18 -2.53
CA GLU A 222 -62.89 -9.69 -1.47
C GLU A 222 -64.27 -9.33 -2.02
N LYS A 223 -64.35 -8.58 -3.12
CA LYS A 223 -65.62 -8.26 -3.79
C LYS A 223 -66.38 -9.51 -4.22
N ARG A 224 -65.70 -10.52 -4.79
CA ARG A 224 -66.32 -11.79 -5.17
C ARG A 224 -66.86 -12.54 -3.95
N ALA A 225 -66.06 -12.65 -2.88
CA ALA A 225 -66.47 -13.30 -1.65
C ALA A 225 -67.69 -12.60 -1.01
N LEU A 226 -67.73 -11.26 -1.00
CA LEU A 226 -68.89 -10.51 -0.52
C LEU A 226 -70.16 -10.80 -1.34
N LEU A 227 -70.05 -10.87 -2.66
CA LEU A 227 -71.16 -11.23 -3.53
C LEU A 227 -71.63 -12.68 -3.34
N GLU A 228 -70.70 -13.61 -3.10
CA GLU A 228 -71.02 -15.00 -2.77
C GLU A 228 -71.75 -15.10 -1.43
N ILE A 229 -71.27 -14.39 -0.40
CA ILE A 229 -71.95 -14.30 0.90
C ILE A 229 -73.36 -13.72 0.73
N GLU A 230 -73.54 -12.68 -0.08
CA GLU A 230 -74.86 -12.09 -0.32
C GLU A 230 -75.79 -13.03 -1.08
N ARG A 231 -75.27 -13.78 -2.07
CA ARG A 231 -76.01 -14.85 -2.75
C ARG A 231 -76.44 -15.94 -1.78
N GLU A 232 -75.52 -16.42 -0.93
CA GLU A 232 -75.80 -17.44 0.09
C GLU A 232 -76.82 -16.94 1.13
N ARG A 233 -76.72 -15.68 1.58
CA ARG A 233 -77.72 -15.05 2.45
C ARG A 233 -79.09 -14.99 1.77
N SER A 234 -79.15 -14.61 0.49
CA SER A 234 -80.41 -14.55 -0.26
C SER A 234 -81.02 -15.94 -0.46
N ALA A 235 -80.20 -16.96 -0.74
CA ALA A 235 -80.63 -18.35 -0.87
C ALA A 235 -81.11 -18.90 0.48
N SER A 236 -80.37 -18.63 1.56
CA SER A 236 -80.77 -19.00 2.92
C SER A 236 -82.10 -18.35 3.32
N ALA A 237 -82.30 -17.07 3.01
CA ALA A 237 -83.57 -16.38 3.25
C ALA A 237 -84.73 -16.96 2.42
N ARG A 238 -84.49 -17.40 1.17
CA ARG A 238 -85.49 -18.10 0.35
C ARG A 238 -85.85 -19.46 0.95
N LEU A 239 -84.85 -20.26 1.30
CA LEU A 239 -85.05 -21.57 1.94
C LEU A 239 -85.76 -21.45 3.29
N GLN A 240 -85.45 -20.43 4.10
CA GLN A 240 -86.18 -20.13 5.34
C GLN A 240 -87.67 -19.85 5.06
N ARG A 241 -87.98 -19.02 4.05
CA ARG A 241 -89.38 -18.75 3.66
C ARG A 241 -90.11 -19.99 3.14
N GLU A 242 -89.45 -20.84 2.36
CA GLU A 242 -90.01 -22.11 1.88
C GLU A 242 -90.23 -23.10 3.02
N LEU A 243 -89.32 -23.15 4.00
CA LEU A 243 -89.48 -23.95 5.21
C LEU A 243 -90.66 -23.44 6.05
N GLU A 244 -90.77 -22.14 6.27
CA GLU A 244 -91.93 -21.54 6.96
C GLU A 244 -93.24 -21.82 6.21
N ALA A 245 -93.24 -21.72 4.88
CA ALA A 245 -94.42 -21.99 4.06
C ALA A 245 -94.80 -23.47 4.10
N SER A 246 -93.85 -24.39 4.02
CA SER A 246 -94.11 -25.83 4.12
C SER A 246 -94.57 -26.20 5.52
N SER A 247 -93.96 -25.66 6.58
CA SER A 247 -94.41 -25.80 7.97
C SER A 247 -95.83 -25.28 8.18
N LYS A 248 -96.19 -24.13 7.59
CA LYS A 248 -97.58 -23.62 7.60
C LYS A 248 -98.54 -24.56 6.85
N ARG A 249 -98.12 -25.16 5.74
CA ARG A 249 -98.95 -26.15 5.00
C ARG A 249 -99.13 -27.43 5.80
N THR A 250 -98.08 -27.96 6.42
CA THR A 250 -98.19 -29.16 7.27
C THR A 250 -99.04 -28.86 8.49
N ALA A 251 -98.89 -27.71 9.14
CA ALA A 251 -99.75 -27.30 10.25
C ALA A 251 -101.23 -27.22 9.84
N ARG A 252 -101.54 -26.60 8.69
CA ARG A 252 -102.91 -26.57 8.16
C ARG A 252 -103.46 -27.96 7.81
N ALA A 253 -102.65 -28.82 7.22
CA ALA A 253 -103.03 -30.20 6.89
C ALA A 253 -103.23 -31.04 8.15
N GLU A 254 -102.43 -30.82 9.20
CA GLU A 254 -102.63 -31.42 10.51
C GLU A 254 -103.91 -30.90 11.16
N GLU A 255 -104.18 -29.59 11.11
CA GLU A 255 -105.43 -29.00 11.60
C GLU A 255 -106.65 -29.57 10.87
N SER A 256 -106.60 -29.69 9.53
CA SER A 256 -107.69 -30.29 8.76
C SER A 256 -107.86 -31.77 9.05
N ALA A 257 -106.77 -32.55 9.13
CA ALA A 257 -106.83 -33.95 9.50
C ALA A 257 -107.36 -34.14 10.94
N ARG A 258 -106.99 -33.27 11.88
CA ARG A 258 -107.55 -33.26 13.24
C ARG A 258 -109.05 -32.95 13.21
N ALA A 259 -109.49 -31.97 12.41
CA ALA A 259 -110.91 -31.64 12.25
C ALA A 259 -111.70 -32.80 11.60
N GLU A 260 -111.13 -33.46 10.59
CA GLU A 260 -111.71 -34.66 9.97
C GLU A 260 -111.81 -35.82 10.96
N ILE A 261 -110.75 -36.09 11.74
CA ILE A 261 -110.77 -37.10 12.81
C ILE A 261 -111.85 -36.77 13.84
N GLN A 262 -111.96 -35.51 14.28
CA GLN A 262 -113.00 -35.08 15.21
C GLN A 262 -114.41 -35.25 14.62
N SER A 263 -114.60 -34.92 13.34
CA SER A 263 -115.85 -35.14 12.62
C SER A 263 -116.22 -36.63 12.52
N LEU A 264 -115.26 -37.48 12.13
CA LEU A 264 -115.43 -38.93 12.06
C LEU A 264 -115.68 -39.54 13.45
N GLN A 265 -115.03 -39.02 14.50
CA GLN A 265 -115.32 -39.40 15.89
C GLN A 265 -116.73 -39.01 16.30
N GLY A 266 -117.20 -37.82 15.90
CA GLY A 266 -118.59 -37.38 16.06
C GLY A 266 -119.57 -38.32 15.35
N GLN A 267 -119.34 -38.61 14.07
CA GLN A 267 -120.15 -39.55 13.28
C GLN A 267 -120.16 -40.96 13.88
N LEU A 268 -119.02 -41.46 14.38
CA LEU A 268 -118.95 -42.73 15.11
C LEU A 268 -119.74 -42.68 16.43
N GLY A 269 -119.68 -41.56 17.14
CA GLY A 269 -120.51 -41.30 18.32
C GLY A 269 -122.00 -41.37 18.01
N ASP A 270 -122.43 -40.69 16.94
CA ASP A 270 -123.81 -40.69 16.47
C ASP A 270 -124.26 -42.09 16.01
N LEU A 271 -123.43 -42.80 15.24
CA LEU A 271 -123.72 -44.18 14.81
C LEU A 271 -123.79 -45.14 16.01
N ARG A 272 -122.93 -44.98 17.02
CA ARG A 272 -123.01 -45.75 18.27
C ARG A 272 -124.28 -45.44 19.04
N HIS A 273 -124.68 -44.17 19.11
CA HIS A 273 -125.94 -43.78 19.72
C HIS A 273 -127.15 -44.35 18.96
N GLN A 274 -127.15 -44.28 17.62
CA GLN A 274 -128.18 -44.88 16.78
C GLN A 274 -128.22 -46.41 16.93
N ALA A 275 -127.07 -47.08 16.94
CA ALA A 275 -126.99 -48.52 17.19
C ALA A 275 -127.57 -48.87 18.57
N GLY A 276 -127.20 -48.12 19.62
CA GLY A 276 -127.78 -48.29 20.95
C GLY A 276 -129.29 -48.03 21.00
N MET A 277 -129.79 -47.03 20.26
CA MET A 277 -131.23 -46.77 20.12
C MET A 277 -131.96 -47.88 19.37
N GLN A 278 -131.34 -48.47 18.34
CA GLN A 278 -131.91 -49.60 17.61
C GLN A 278 -131.85 -50.89 18.43
N GLU A 279 -130.79 -51.11 19.20
CA GLU A 279 -130.70 -52.18 20.20
C GLU A 279 -131.80 -52.02 21.26
N GLY A 280 -132.00 -50.82 21.80
CA GLY A 280 -133.10 -50.52 22.72
C GLY A 280 -134.49 -50.72 22.12
N ARG A 281 -134.68 -50.36 20.84
CA ARG A 281 -135.92 -50.66 20.09
C ARG A 281 -136.12 -52.17 19.88
N LEU A 282 -135.04 -52.90 19.60
CA LEU A 282 -135.07 -54.36 19.48
C LEU A 282 -135.38 -55.03 20.82
N GLU A 283 -134.83 -54.55 21.92
CA GLU A 283 -135.17 -55.01 23.27
C GLU A 283 -136.63 -54.71 23.61
N ALA A 284 -137.13 -53.52 23.29
CA ALA A 284 -138.54 -53.17 23.46
C ALA A 284 -139.46 -54.06 22.60
N LEU A 285 -139.08 -54.34 21.34
CA LEU A 285 -139.81 -55.27 20.47
C LEU A 285 -139.76 -56.71 20.98
N ARG A 286 -138.62 -57.17 21.50
CA ARG A 286 -138.51 -58.50 22.14
C ARG A 286 -139.37 -58.59 23.40
N ALA A 287 -139.42 -57.53 24.22
CA ALA A 287 -140.28 -57.45 25.38
C ALA A 287 -141.78 -57.42 25.00
N ALA A 288 -142.15 -56.67 23.96
CA ALA A 288 -143.51 -56.64 23.41
C ALA A 288 -143.92 -58.00 22.81
N HIS A 289 -143.02 -58.66 22.08
CA HIS A 289 -143.26 -60.00 21.55
C HIS A 289 -143.41 -61.04 22.67
N ALA A 290 -142.63 -60.93 23.75
CA ALA A 290 -142.78 -61.76 24.94
C ALA A 290 -144.12 -61.52 25.66
N ALA A 291 -144.63 -60.28 25.66
CA ALA A 291 -145.96 -59.96 26.19
C ALA A 291 -147.09 -60.51 25.29
N GLN A 292 -146.98 -60.36 23.97
CA GLN A 292 -147.93 -60.89 23.00
C GLN A 292 -148.01 -62.42 22.99
N THR A 293 -146.89 -63.12 23.19
CA THR A 293 -146.90 -64.59 23.33
C THR A 293 -147.63 -65.04 24.60
N ARG A 294 -147.48 -64.30 25.71
CA ARG A 294 -148.25 -64.57 26.94
C ARG A 294 -149.75 -64.34 26.76
N GLU A 295 -150.16 -63.37 25.94
CA GLU A 295 -151.58 -63.13 25.62
C GLU A 295 -152.16 -64.20 24.68
N LEU A 296 -151.39 -64.70 23.71
CA LEU A 296 -151.80 -65.79 22.83
C LEU A 296 -151.96 -67.13 23.58
N ASP A 297 -151.12 -67.40 24.58
CA ASP A 297 -151.27 -68.58 25.43
C ASP A 297 -152.48 -68.49 26.37
N ALA A 298 -152.89 -67.28 26.76
CA ALA A 298 -154.10 -67.05 27.54
C ALA A 298 -155.39 -67.23 26.71
N LEU A 299 -155.36 -66.85 25.43
CA LEU A 299 -156.50 -67.01 24.50
C LEU A 299 -156.66 -68.45 23.97
N ARG A 300 -155.58 -69.22 23.86
CA ARG A 300 -155.63 -70.66 23.53
C ARG A 300 -156.28 -71.53 24.60
N LYS A 301 -156.42 -71.05 25.84
CA LYS A 301 -157.12 -71.77 26.92
C LYS A 301 -158.65 -71.55 26.96
N LYS A 302 -159.22 -70.66 26.14
CA LYS A 302 -160.66 -70.32 26.16
C LYS A 302 -161.49 -70.81 24.95
N ALA A 303 -160.89 -71.51 23.98
CA ALA A 303 -161.58 -72.05 22.81
C ALA A 303 -161.21 -73.52 22.58
N GLY A 304 -161.70 -74.41 23.44
CA GLY A 304 -161.37 -75.84 23.39
C GLY A 304 -162.35 -76.75 24.14
N GLU A 305 -163.64 -76.73 23.78
CA GLU A 305 -164.60 -77.82 24.08
C GLU A 305 -165.46 -78.06 22.82
N GLY A 306 -165.21 -79.18 22.11
CA GLY A 306 -166.04 -79.62 20.99
C GLY A 306 -165.29 -80.19 19.78
N SER A 307 -164.82 -81.45 19.90
CA SER A 307 -164.50 -82.39 18.80
C SER A 307 -163.23 -82.14 17.97
N GLY A 308 -162.29 -83.07 17.76
CA GLY A 308 -162.25 -84.50 18.04
C GLY A 308 -161.56 -85.26 16.88
N THR A 309 -160.47 -85.97 17.20
CA THR A 309 -159.86 -87.15 16.51
C THR A 309 -158.76 -86.99 15.44
N GLY A 310 -157.65 -87.73 15.66
CA GLY A 310 -156.83 -88.38 14.61
C GLY A 310 -155.35 -87.94 14.47
N LYS A 311 -154.39 -88.36 15.31
CA LYS A 311 -153.49 -89.57 15.25
C LYS A 311 -152.16 -89.41 14.44
N ALA A 312 -151.05 -89.69 15.14
CA ALA A 312 -149.78 -90.33 14.70
C ALA A 312 -148.86 -89.57 13.71
N ALA A 313 -147.56 -89.84 13.55
CA ALA A 313 -146.43 -90.40 14.32
C ALA A 313 -145.20 -90.29 13.37
N GLY A 314 -143.98 -90.29 13.89
CA GLY A 314 -142.74 -90.47 13.11
C GLY A 314 -141.76 -89.31 13.30
N ALA A 315 -140.74 -89.44 14.16
CA ALA A 315 -139.51 -90.24 14.02
C ALA A 315 -138.47 -89.55 13.10
N ALA A 316 -137.25 -89.51 13.64
CA ALA A 316 -135.98 -88.92 13.16
C ALA A 316 -135.47 -89.57 11.84
N PRO A 317 -134.19 -89.46 11.37
CA PRO A 317 -133.01 -88.75 11.89
C PRO A 317 -132.03 -88.15 10.79
N ALA A 318 -130.83 -87.76 11.24
CA ALA A 318 -129.51 -88.01 10.61
C ALA A 318 -129.12 -87.20 9.35
N GLN A 319 -128.03 -86.40 9.40
CA GLN A 319 -126.64 -86.71 8.97
C GLN A 319 -126.26 -85.71 7.84
N ARG A 320 -125.03 -85.33 7.48
CA ARG A 320 -123.64 -85.49 7.95
C ARG A 320 -122.74 -84.75 6.91
N VAL A 321 -121.77 -83.97 7.40
CA VAL A 321 -120.38 -83.74 6.90
C VAL A 321 -120.08 -83.55 5.39
N GLN A 322 -119.26 -82.52 5.10
CA GLN A 322 -117.94 -82.53 4.39
C GLN A 322 -117.57 -81.05 4.17
N ARG A 323 -116.42 -80.46 4.53
CA ARG A 323 -114.99 -80.78 4.56
C ARG A 323 -114.36 -81.12 3.19
N ARG A 324 -113.64 -80.10 2.68
CA ARG A 324 -112.21 -80.08 2.28
C ARG A 324 -111.90 -79.81 0.78
N THR A 325 -111.18 -78.69 0.60
CA THR A 325 -109.95 -78.48 -0.20
C THR A 325 -109.90 -78.79 -1.70
N GLY A 326 -109.32 -77.85 -2.46
CA GLY A 326 -108.61 -78.17 -3.69
C GLY A 326 -108.22 -76.95 -4.52
N ARG A 327 -106.94 -76.62 -4.50
CA ARG A 327 -106.23 -75.58 -5.26
C ARG A 327 -105.47 -76.25 -6.42
N SER A 328 -105.22 -75.53 -7.50
CA SER A 328 -104.06 -75.70 -8.40
C SER A 328 -103.75 -74.31 -8.99
N ALA A 329 -102.58 -73.69 -8.74
CA ALA A 329 -101.24 -73.95 -9.28
C ALA A 329 -101.14 -73.47 -10.74
N ASP A 330 -100.17 -72.62 -11.14
CA ASP A 330 -98.76 -72.99 -11.12
C ASP A 330 -97.74 -71.83 -10.99
N THR A 331 -96.51 -72.24 -10.69
CA THR A 331 -95.29 -71.53 -10.18
C THR A 331 -94.14 -71.71 -11.23
N PRO A 332 -92.79 -71.49 -11.03
CA PRO A 332 -91.90 -71.47 -9.82
C PRO A 332 -90.79 -70.35 -9.78
N ALA A 333 -90.16 -69.98 -8.64
CA ALA A 333 -88.93 -70.48 -7.94
C ALA A 333 -87.65 -70.56 -8.82
N LYS A 334 -86.38 -70.23 -8.46
CA LYS A 334 -85.60 -69.98 -7.21
C LYS A 334 -84.15 -69.47 -7.61
N PRO A 335 -83.05 -69.45 -6.80
CA PRO A 335 -82.07 -68.33 -6.70
C PRO A 335 -80.60 -68.65 -7.12
N LEU A 336 -79.66 -67.66 -7.01
CA LEU A 336 -78.22 -67.76 -6.63
C LEU A 336 -77.51 -66.36 -6.70
N ARG A 337 -76.60 -66.06 -5.76
CA ARG A 337 -75.47 -65.06 -5.84
C ARG A 337 -74.20 -65.83 -6.33
N PRO A 338 -73.00 -65.26 -6.67
CA PRO A 338 -72.43 -63.91 -6.44
C PRO A 338 -71.58 -63.29 -7.61
N ALA A 339 -70.91 -62.16 -7.31
CA ALA A 339 -69.56 -61.72 -7.78
C ALA A 339 -69.35 -60.87 -9.07
N ARG A 340 -68.97 -59.61 -8.81
CA ARG A 340 -67.73 -58.88 -9.23
C ARG A 340 -67.45 -58.56 -10.73
N LYS A 341 -67.15 -57.26 -10.90
CA LYS A 341 -65.98 -56.63 -11.59
C LYS A 341 -66.16 -56.03 -13.01
N THR A 342 -66.11 -54.68 -13.01
CA THR A 342 -65.19 -53.80 -13.77
C THR A 342 -65.39 -53.45 -15.26
N ILE A 343 -65.38 -52.11 -15.49
CA ILE A 343 -64.56 -51.32 -16.46
C ILE A 343 -65.27 -50.65 -17.67
N ALA A 344 -65.13 -49.30 -17.65
CA ALA A 344 -64.79 -48.35 -18.71
C ALA A 344 -65.84 -47.61 -19.58
N ARG A 345 -65.64 -46.28 -19.51
CA ARG A 345 -65.59 -45.27 -20.60
C ARG A 345 -66.92 -44.84 -21.25
N LYS A 346 -67.34 -43.60 -20.97
CA LYS A 346 -66.79 -42.39 -21.60
C LYS A 346 -66.98 -41.18 -20.71
#